data_AF-A0A1A9DAX8-F1
#
_entry.id   AF-A0A1A9DAX8-F1
#
_cell.length_a   1.000
_cell.length_b   1.000
_cell.length_c   1.000
_cell.angle_alpha   90.00
_cell.angle_beta   90.00
_cell.angle_gamma   90.00
#
_symmetry.space_group_name_H-M   'P 1'
#
loop_
_entity.id
_entity.type
_entity.pdbx_description
1 polymer ?
#
loop_
_entity_poly.entity_id
_entity_poly.type
_entity_poly.pdbx_seq_one_letter_code
_entity_poly.pdbx_strand_id
1 'polypeptide(L)'
;MWPPQLGALRTRPLPREAAASYLTRLAGTYQLTAAQLLDGLDIATTGTFAAPPATDIHLSAEAAHRLSAFTRIPPAHLTRALARQPPPPSIGMAHAAIARWHAVPPAVQPLPACTACTIRRSPHQAAPAWIHPGPDAPRIMMCTRHQQASSDSRHPAPLDIRSVPELTPPRPTARRATTASLNWASTITTRWYDHQQHLHQRWLTRLDRLTNANPHLSPGPASPALTCRNLITYPETLTLATALDRLSPRPLTRAQQTAFLRHLAGRLRLPRLAPADHDLLWHRLNAR
;
A
#
# COMPACT_ATOMS: atom_id res chain seq x y z
N MET A 1 11.13 21.94 -40.53
CA MET A 1 10.08 21.05 -40.00
C MET A 1 10.74 19.71 -39.66
N TRP A 2 11.06 19.46 -38.39
CA TRP A 2 11.63 18.16 -37.99
C TRP A 2 10.51 17.14 -37.82
N PRO A 3 10.71 15.87 -38.23
CA PRO A 3 9.74 14.82 -37.97
C PRO A 3 9.61 14.59 -36.46
N PRO A 4 8.42 14.21 -35.96
CA PRO A 4 8.24 13.92 -34.54
C PRO A 4 9.10 12.69 -34.19
N GLN A 5 10.10 12.87 -33.33
CA GLN A 5 10.88 11.76 -32.79
C GLN A 5 9.94 10.76 -32.09
N LEU A 6 10.02 9.48 -32.47
CA LEU A 6 9.47 8.34 -31.74
C LEU A 6 10.06 8.29 -30.31
N GLY A 7 9.46 9.05 -29.39
CA GLY A 7 9.94 9.16 -28.00
C GLY A 7 8.87 9.63 -27.02
N ALA A 8 7.59 9.43 -27.37
CA ALA A 8 6.46 10.06 -26.66
C ALA A 8 5.55 9.09 -25.90
N LEU A 9 5.86 7.80 -25.80
CA LEU A 9 5.14 6.91 -24.90
C LEU A 9 5.69 7.10 -23.48
N ARG A 10 5.30 8.20 -22.82
CA ARG A 10 5.84 8.60 -21.51
C ARG A 10 5.23 7.74 -20.40
N THR A 11 5.75 6.53 -20.22
CA THR A 11 5.51 5.76 -19.00
C THR A 11 6.14 6.50 -17.81
N ARG A 12 5.27 7.06 -16.96
CA ARG A 12 5.66 7.78 -15.75
C ARG A 12 5.51 6.87 -14.53
N PRO A 13 6.42 6.95 -13.56
CA PRO A 13 6.28 6.19 -12.33
C PRO A 13 5.09 6.70 -11.50
N LEU A 14 4.44 5.80 -10.77
CA LEU A 14 3.53 6.17 -9.69
C LEU A 14 4.33 6.60 -8.45
N PRO A 15 3.74 7.39 -7.54
CA PRO A 15 4.33 7.62 -6.24
C PRO A 15 4.53 6.29 -5.51
N ARG A 16 5.77 6.05 -5.11
CA ARG A 16 6.25 4.87 -4.38
C ARG A 16 6.12 3.56 -5.15
N GLU A 17 6.20 3.62 -6.47
CA GLU A 17 6.24 2.43 -7.31
C GLU A 17 7.50 1.61 -7.04
N ALA A 18 7.38 0.29 -7.01
CA ALA A 18 8.52 -0.62 -6.99
C ALA A 18 9.38 -0.39 -8.25
N ALA A 19 10.70 -0.40 -8.12
CA ALA A 19 11.59 -0.12 -9.24
C ALA A 19 11.43 -1.18 -10.34
N ALA A 20 11.29 -2.45 -9.95
CA ALA A 20 10.98 -3.54 -10.88
C ALA A 20 9.65 -3.32 -11.62
N SER A 21 8.59 -2.90 -10.91
CA SER A 21 7.29 -2.59 -11.51
C SER A 21 7.40 -1.48 -12.58
N TYR A 22 8.11 -0.40 -12.25
CA TYR A 22 8.30 0.70 -13.18
C TYR A 22 9.09 0.26 -14.42
N LEU A 23 10.18 -0.51 -14.24
CA LEU A 23 10.97 -1.02 -15.36
C LEU A 23 10.17 -1.99 -16.24
N THR A 24 9.36 -2.89 -15.66
CA THR A 24 8.51 -3.80 -16.44
C THR A 24 7.51 -3.04 -17.30
N ARG A 25 6.87 -2.00 -16.73
CA ARG A 25 5.95 -1.13 -17.48
C ARG A 25 6.67 -0.27 -18.52
N LEU A 26 7.86 0.22 -18.21
CA LEU A 26 8.65 1.00 -19.15
C LEU A 26 9.12 0.12 -20.32
N ALA A 27 9.66 -1.05 -20.03
CA ALA A 27 10.17 -1.98 -21.04
C ALA A 27 9.06 -2.45 -21.99
N GLY A 28 7.89 -2.84 -21.46
CA GLY A 28 6.80 -3.28 -22.32
C GLY A 28 6.20 -2.16 -23.19
N THR A 29 6.40 -0.88 -22.83
CA THR A 29 6.01 0.25 -23.68
C THR A 29 6.81 0.26 -24.98
N TYR A 30 8.03 -0.29 -24.94
CA TYR A 30 8.92 -0.47 -26.07
C TYR A 30 8.94 -1.93 -26.58
N GLN A 31 7.99 -2.78 -26.14
CA GLN A 31 7.94 -4.20 -26.47
C GLN A 31 9.22 -4.98 -26.07
N LEU A 32 9.90 -4.51 -25.03
CA LEU A 32 11.09 -5.15 -24.47
C LEU A 32 10.76 -5.87 -23.16
N THR A 33 11.58 -6.85 -22.81
CA THR A 33 11.68 -7.33 -21.43
C THR A 33 12.48 -6.33 -20.58
N ALA A 34 12.32 -6.39 -19.25
CA ALA A 34 13.10 -5.53 -18.35
C ALA A 34 14.62 -5.77 -18.50
N ALA A 35 15.04 -7.01 -18.76
CA ALA A 35 16.43 -7.35 -19.01
C ALA A 35 16.96 -6.70 -20.29
N GLN A 36 16.22 -6.80 -21.41
CA GLN A 36 16.60 -6.17 -22.68
C GLN A 36 16.65 -4.64 -22.58
N LEU A 37 15.74 -4.02 -21.83
CA LEU A 37 15.79 -2.58 -21.59
C LEU A 37 17.07 -2.19 -20.83
N LEU A 38 17.42 -2.93 -19.77
CA LEU A 38 18.62 -2.64 -18.98
C LEU A 38 19.91 -2.86 -19.78
N ASP A 39 19.96 -3.92 -20.57
CA ASP A 39 21.05 -4.22 -21.49
C ASP A 39 21.23 -3.12 -22.54
N GLY A 40 20.13 -2.65 -23.16
CA GLY A 40 20.16 -1.52 -24.10
C GLY A 40 20.55 -0.17 -23.47
N LEU A 41 20.52 -0.06 -22.15
CA LEU A 41 21.03 1.10 -21.38
C LEU A 41 22.47 0.89 -20.89
N ASP A 42 23.13 -0.20 -21.31
CA ASP A 42 24.46 -0.61 -20.88
C ASP A 42 24.54 -0.74 -19.34
N ILE A 43 23.47 -1.26 -18.72
CA ILE A 43 23.41 -1.51 -17.28
C ILE A 43 23.66 -2.99 -17.03
N ALA A 44 24.79 -3.29 -16.39
CA ALA A 44 25.13 -4.66 -16.00
C ALA A 44 24.13 -5.18 -14.96
N THR A 45 23.46 -6.30 -15.27
CA THR A 45 22.45 -6.89 -14.39
C THR A 45 22.96 -8.15 -13.69
N THR A 46 22.60 -8.32 -12.42
CA THR A 46 22.90 -9.52 -11.63
C THR A 46 21.67 -9.99 -10.86
N GLY A 47 21.69 -11.23 -10.36
CA GLY A 47 20.58 -11.83 -9.65
C GLY A 47 19.48 -12.37 -10.58
N THR A 48 18.46 -12.96 -9.99
CA THR A 48 17.39 -13.65 -10.74
C THR A 48 16.17 -12.76 -10.85
N PHE A 49 15.76 -12.48 -12.09
CA PHE A 49 14.49 -11.81 -12.37
C PHE A 49 13.32 -12.79 -12.21
N ALA A 50 12.27 -12.34 -11.52
CA ALA A 50 10.93 -12.90 -11.63
C ALA A 50 9.93 -11.74 -11.66
N ALA A 51 8.77 -11.92 -12.30
CA ALA A 51 7.80 -10.83 -12.42
C ALA A 51 7.42 -10.26 -11.03
N PRO A 52 7.19 -8.93 -10.91
CA PRO A 52 6.60 -8.34 -9.71
C PRO A 52 5.29 -9.07 -9.33
N PRO A 53 4.99 -9.20 -8.03
CA PRO A 53 5.61 -8.50 -6.89
C PRO A 53 6.75 -9.26 -6.20
N ALA A 54 7.13 -10.44 -6.68
CA ALA A 54 8.05 -11.34 -5.98
C ALA A 54 9.52 -10.88 -6.01
N THR A 55 9.89 -10.01 -6.95
CA THR A 55 11.22 -9.40 -7.00
C THR A 55 11.14 -7.88 -7.11
N ASP A 56 12.19 -7.23 -6.63
CA ASP A 56 12.47 -5.83 -6.89
C ASP A 56 13.91 -5.70 -7.40
N ILE A 57 14.33 -4.47 -7.71
CA ILE A 57 15.65 -4.20 -8.26
C ILE A 57 16.32 -3.04 -7.55
N HIS A 58 17.59 -3.24 -7.19
CA HIS A 58 18.46 -2.17 -6.74
C HIS A 58 19.23 -1.60 -7.92
N LEU A 59 19.20 -0.27 -8.07
CA LEU A 59 19.96 0.47 -9.06
C LEU A 59 21.11 1.22 -8.36
N SER A 60 22.31 1.13 -8.93
CA SER A 60 23.41 2.05 -8.61
C SER A 60 23.05 3.49 -8.99
N ALA A 61 23.82 4.46 -8.51
CA ALA A 61 23.62 5.87 -8.85
C ALA A 61 23.74 6.10 -10.36
N GLU A 62 24.73 5.49 -11.00
CA GLU A 62 24.95 5.59 -12.45
C GLU A 62 23.84 4.91 -13.26
N ALA A 63 23.37 3.72 -12.84
CA ALA A 63 22.22 3.08 -13.49
C ALA A 63 20.95 3.94 -13.39
N ALA A 64 20.71 4.57 -12.24
CA ALA A 64 19.58 5.49 -12.06
C ALA A 64 19.72 6.76 -12.91
N HIS A 65 20.94 7.26 -13.12
CA HIS A 65 21.24 8.38 -13.99
C HIS A 65 20.96 8.05 -15.47
N ARG A 66 21.42 6.88 -15.95
CA ARG A 66 21.13 6.41 -17.31
C ARG A 66 19.64 6.22 -17.56
N LEU A 67 18.93 5.63 -16.60
CA LEU A 67 17.47 5.53 -16.65
C LEU A 67 16.79 6.90 -16.68
N SER A 68 17.29 7.87 -15.91
CA SER A 68 16.81 9.25 -15.91
C SER A 68 16.99 9.92 -17.27
N ALA A 69 18.16 9.77 -17.89
CA ALA A 69 18.47 10.29 -19.21
C ALA A 69 17.54 9.68 -20.28
N PHE A 70 17.39 8.35 -20.28
CA PHE A 70 16.51 7.63 -21.21
C PHE A 70 15.04 8.07 -21.08
N THR A 71 14.52 8.14 -19.86
CA THR A 71 13.11 8.48 -19.61
C THR A 71 12.82 9.98 -19.72
N ARG A 72 13.87 10.82 -19.76
CA ARG A 72 13.79 12.28 -19.63
C ARG A 72 13.02 12.72 -18.36
N ILE A 73 13.09 11.93 -17.29
CA ILE A 73 12.52 12.26 -15.98
C ILE A 73 13.67 12.68 -15.06
N PRO A 74 13.64 13.88 -14.44
CA PRO A 74 14.71 14.34 -13.57
C PRO A 74 15.07 13.32 -12.47
N PRO A 75 16.36 13.14 -12.11
CA PRO A 75 16.77 12.15 -11.11
C PRO A 75 16.04 12.32 -9.77
N ALA A 76 15.81 13.56 -9.35
CA ALA A 76 15.06 13.89 -8.13
C ALA A 76 13.60 13.41 -8.18
N HIS A 77 12.98 13.39 -9.36
CA HIS A 77 11.61 12.91 -9.53
C HIS A 77 11.55 11.39 -9.54
N LEU A 78 12.47 10.71 -10.23
CA LEU A 78 12.57 9.23 -10.16
C LEU A 78 12.84 8.78 -8.73
N THR A 79 13.77 9.44 -8.06
CA THR A 79 14.13 9.23 -6.65
C THR A 79 12.94 9.29 -5.71
N ARG A 80 12.06 10.27 -5.91
CA ARG A 80 10.88 10.48 -5.07
C ARG A 80 9.71 9.57 -5.46
N ALA A 81 9.63 9.19 -6.72
CA ALA A 81 8.57 8.34 -7.23
C ALA A 81 8.84 6.85 -6.97
N LEU A 82 10.09 6.38 -7.03
CA LEU A 82 10.39 4.98 -6.80
C LEU A 82 10.60 4.71 -5.31
N ALA A 83 9.99 3.63 -4.82
CA ALA A 83 10.19 3.21 -3.45
C ALA A 83 11.64 2.77 -3.25
N ARG A 84 12.34 3.47 -2.36
CA ARG A 84 13.74 3.15 -2.04
C ARG A 84 13.78 2.18 -0.88
N GLN A 85 14.13 0.94 -1.16
CA GLN A 85 14.98 0.20 -0.24
C GLN A 85 16.42 0.67 -0.49
N PRO A 86 17.20 1.00 0.57
CA PRO A 86 18.60 1.36 0.38
C PRO A 86 19.31 0.21 -0.35
N PRO A 87 20.02 0.48 -1.45
CA PRO A 87 20.77 -0.56 -2.13
C PRO A 87 21.85 -1.11 -1.18
N PRO A 88 22.21 -2.39 -1.27
CA PRO A 88 23.35 -2.91 -0.53
C PRO A 88 24.61 -2.10 -0.88
N PRO A 89 25.59 -1.95 0.04
CA PRO A 89 26.78 -1.14 -0.18
C PRO A 89 27.52 -1.47 -1.47
N SER A 90 27.55 -2.75 -1.86
CA SER A 90 28.16 -3.24 -3.10
C SER A 90 27.57 -2.66 -4.39
N ILE A 91 26.35 -2.10 -4.33
CA ILE A 91 25.68 -1.44 -5.46
C ILE A 91 25.62 0.06 -5.23
N GLY A 92 25.32 0.49 -4.00
CA GLY A 92 25.19 1.90 -3.64
C GLY A 92 26.48 2.70 -3.87
N MET A 93 27.64 2.07 -3.69
CA MET A 93 28.96 2.69 -3.87
C MET A 93 29.60 2.40 -5.24
N ALA A 94 28.92 1.65 -6.10
CA ALA A 94 29.45 1.32 -7.42
C ALA A 94 29.43 2.57 -8.33
N HIS A 95 30.58 2.83 -8.97
CA HIS A 95 30.70 3.89 -9.97
C HIS A 95 30.24 3.41 -11.36
N ALA A 96 30.19 2.09 -11.56
CA ALA A 96 29.66 1.48 -12.76
C ALA A 96 28.13 1.39 -12.74
N ALA A 97 27.53 1.38 -13.94
CA ALA A 97 26.10 1.19 -14.13
C ALA A 97 25.68 -0.25 -13.82
N ILE A 98 25.38 -0.54 -12.56
CA ILE A 98 24.98 -1.87 -12.10
C ILE A 98 23.54 -1.86 -11.59
N ALA A 99 22.83 -2.94 -11.87
CA ALA A 99 21.54 -3.27 -11.29
C ALA A 99 21.53 -4.72 -10.74
N ARG A 100 20.83 -4.95 -9.62
CA ARG A 100 20.69 -6.29 -9.03
C ARG A 100 19.24 -6.58 -8.71
N TRP A 101 18.76 -7.70 -9.24
CA TRP A 101 17.48 -8.29 -8.87
C TRP A 101 17.59 -8.99 -7.52
N HIS A 102 16.56 -8.83 -6.69
CA HIS A 102 16.45 -9.53 -5.42
C HIS A 102 15.02 -9.98 -5.16
N ALA A 103 14.89 -11.11 -4.47
CA ALA A 103 13.60 -11.58 -3.99
C ALA A 103 13.08 -10.67 -2.87
N VAL A 104 11.79 -10.39 -2.89
CA VAL A 104 11.11 -9.61 -1.87
C VAL A 104 10.28 -10.54 -0.99
N PRO A 105 10.53 -10.61 0.33
CA PRO A 105 9.74 -11.42 1.24
C PRO A 105 8.26 -11.04 1.20
N PRO A 106 7.30 -11.98 1.26
CA PRO A 106 5.86 -11.69 1.18
C PRO A 106 5.37 -10.58 2.14
N ALA A 107 5.99 -10.50 3.32
CA ALA A 107 5.69 -9.49 4.34
C ALA A 107 5.99 -8.03 3.91
N VAL A 108 6.83 -7.82 2.90
CA VAL A 108 7.24 -6.50 2.40
C VAL A 108 7.07 -6.35 0.89
N GLN A 109 6.40 -7.31 0.23
CA GLN A 109 6.07 -7.20 -1.19
C GLN A 109 5.22 -5.96 -1.48
N PRO A 110 5.45 -5.29 -2.63
CA PRO A 110 4.63 -4.17 -3.03
C PRO A 110 3.18 -4.61 -3.28
N LEU A 111 2.24 -3.69 -3.11
CA LEU A 111 0.81 -3.93 -3.26
C LEU A 111 0.32 -3.45 -4.63
N PRO A 112 -0.75 -4.04 -5.20
CA PRO A 112 -1.33 -3.56 -6.45
C PRO A 112 -1.71 -2.08 -6.36
N ALA A 113 -1.30 -1.30 -7.35
CA ALA A 113 -1.67 0.10 -7.49
C ALA A 113 -3.08 0.25 -8.08
N CYS A 114 -3.66 1.43 -7.93
CA CYS A 114 -4.92 1.80 -8.57
C CYS A 114 -4.80 1.72 -10.10
N THR A 115 -5.67 0.92 -10.74
CA THR A 115 -5.63 0.69 -12.19
C THR A 115 -5.86 1.97 -12.97
N ALA A 116 -6.79 2.82 -12.54
CA ALA A 116 -7.02 4.12 -13.19
C ALA A 116 -5.81 5.07 -13.09
N CYS A 117 -5.08 5.06 -11.96
CA CYS A 117 -3.82 5.80 -11.83
C CYS A 117 -2.73 5.21 -12.74
N THR A 118 -2.65 3.88 -12.83
CA THR A 118 -1.69 3.19 -13.69
C THR A 118 -1.95 3.50 -15.16
N ILE A 119 -3.19 3.36 -15.65
CA ILE A 119 -3.58 3.67 -17.03
C ILE A 119 -3.25 5.13 -17.37
N ARG A 120 -3.53 6.06 -16.45
CA ARG A 120 -3.17 7.47 -16.67
C ARG A 120 -1.66 7.73 -16.80
N ARG A 121 -0.83 6.84 -16.23
CA ARG A 121 0.63 6.96 -16.18
C ARG A 121 1.36 6.06 -17.20
N SER A 122 0.69 5.04 -17.73
CA SER A 122 1.08 4.19 -18.87
C SER A 122 -0.17 3.92 -19.73
N PRO A 123 -0.59 4.89 -20.57
CA PRO A 123 -1.83 4.72 -21.36
C PRO A 123 -1.72 3.62 -22.43
N HIS A 124 -0.50 3.22 -22.80
CA HIS A 124 -0.24 2.27 -23.89
C HIS A 124 0.08 0.86 -23.42
N GLN A 125 -0.07 0.56 -22.12
CA GLN A 125 0.20 -0.78 -21.60
C GLN A 125 -0.71 -1.16 -20.43
N ALA A 126 -1.22 -2.39 -20.48
CA ALA A 126 -2.10 -2.97 -19.46
C ALA A 126 -1.35 -3.60 -18.26
N ALA A 127 -0.03 -3.43 -18.16
CA ALA A 127 0.74 -4.05 -17.09
C ALA A 127 0.35 -3.46 -15.72
N PRO A 128 0.07 -4.30 -14.71
CA PRO A 128 -0.23 -3.83 -13.37
C PRO A 128 0.99 -3.10 -12.81
N ALA A 129 0.73 -2.09 -11.99
CA ALA A 129 1.77 -1.42 -11.23
C ALA A 129 1.71 -1.83 -9.77
N TRP A 130 2.86 -1.83 -9.11
CA TRP A 130 3.01 -2.27 -7.73
C TRP A 130 3.68 -1.16 -6.91
N ILE A 131 3.10 -0.81 -5.77
CA ILE A 131 3.57 0.28 -4.91
C ILE A 131 3.94 -0.23 -3.53
N HIS A 132 5.03 0.27 -2.97
CA HIS A 132 5.41 -0.04 -1.60
C HIS A 132 4.63 0.85 -0.61
N PRO A 133 3.95 0.27 0.40
CA PRO A 133 3.35 1.02 1.48
C PRO A 133 4.43 1.68 2.34
N GLY A 134 4.04 2.71 3.11
CA GLY A 134 4.92 3.40 4.09
C GLY A 134 5.60 2.41 5.01
N PRO A 135 6.84 2.64 5.44
CA PRO A 135 7.41 1.82 6.52
C PRO A 135 6.47 1.77 7.72
N ASP A 136 5.74 2.85 7.98
CA ASP A 136 4.73 2.92 9.05
C ASP A 136 3.27 2.82 8.57
N ALA A 137 3.01 2.77 7.26
CA ALA A 137 1.64 2.79 6.74
C ALA A 137 1.00 1.40 6.88
N PRO A 138 -0.33 1.31 7.10
CA PRO A 138 -0.98 0.02 7.05
C PRO A 138 -0.81 -0.55 5.64
N ARG A 139 -0.69 -1.88 5.50
CA ARG A 139 -0.64 -2.57 4.20
C ARG A 139 -2.02 -2.61 3.51
N ILE A 140 -2.71 -1.47 3.51
CA ILE A 140 -3.96 -1.22 2.82
C ILE A 140 -3.78 0.14 2.14
N MET A 141 -3.49 0.11 0.84
CA MET A 141 -3.34 1.31 0.05
C MET A 141 -4.68 1.63 -0.61
N MET A 142 -5.29 2.75 -0.23
CA MET A 142 -6.55 3.21 -0.82
C MET A 142 -6.28 4.42 -1.71
N CYS A 143 -6.67 4.33 -2.98
CA CYS A 143 -6.73 5.46 -3.87
C CYS A 143 -8.05 6.20 -3.66
N THR A 144 -7.99 7.26 -2.86
CA THR A 144 -9.15 8.13 -2.58
C THR A 144 -9.69 8.85 -3.82
N ARG A 145 -8.86 9.03 -4.85
CA ARG A 145 -9.28 9.69 -6.11
C ARG A 145 -10.19 8.80 -6.95
N HIS A 146 -9.88 7.52 -7.06
CA HIS A 146 -10.60 6.59 -7.93
C HIS A 146 -11.39 5.55 -7.13
N GLN A 147 -11.41 5.66 -5.80
CA GLN A 147 -12.12 4.77 -4.89
C GLN A 147 -11.78 3.30 -5.17
N GLN A 148 -10.46 3.03 -5.19
CA GLN A 148 -9.93 1.67 -5.32
C GLN A 148 -9.00 1.36 -4.15
N ALA A 149 -9.02 0.13 -3.66
CA ALA A 149 -8.10 -0.35 -2.64
C ALA A 149 -7.20 -1.46 -3.19
N SER A 150 -5.94 -1.49 -2.73
CA SER A 150 -5.10 -2.66 -2.91
C SER A 150 -5.75 -3.85 -2.21
N SER A 151 -5.83 -4.95 -2.91
CA SER A 151 -6.29 -6.25 -2.42
C SER A 151 -5.20 -6.96 -1.62
N ASP A 152 -5.62 -7.99 -0.88
CA ASP A 152 -4.72 -9.00 -0.28
C ASP A 152 -3.73 -9.52 -1.32
N SER A 153 -2.49 -9.83 -0.94
CA SER A 153 -1.47 -10.35 -1.87
C SER A 153 -1.90 -11.59 -2.66
N ARG A 154 -2.89 -12.34 -2.17
CA ARG A 154 -3.49 -13.49 -2.87
C ARG A 154 -4.41 -13.10 -4.03
N HIS A 155 -4.86 -11.86 -4.08
CA HIS A 155 -5.71 -11.30 -5.14
C HIS A 155 -4.98 -10.11 -5.76
N PRO A 156 -4.40 -10.23 -6.96
CA PRO A 156 -3.63 -9.13 -7.56
C PRO A 156 -4.52 -8.00 -8.13
N ALA A 157 -5.82 -8.24 -8.31
CA ALA A 157 -6.75 -7.25 -8.86
C ALA A 157 -7.23 -6.28 -7.76
N PRO A 158 -7.10 -4.95 -7.95
CA PRO A 158 -7.55 -3.99 -6.96
C PRO A 158 -9.07 -4.00 -6.81
N LEU A 159 -9.53 -3.66 -5.60
CA LEU A 159 -10.94 -3.65 -5.22
C LEU A 159 -11.56 -2.30 -5.52
N ASP A 160 -12.72 -2.28 -6.18
CA ASP A 160 -13.63 -1.14 -6.21
C ASP A 160 -14.31 -1.00 -4.85
N ILE A 161 -14.12 0.15 -4.20
CA ILE A 161 -14.68 0.45 -2.88
C ILE A 161 -15.80 1.49 -2.92
N ARG A 162 -16.27 1.90 -4.11
CA ARG A 162 -17.36 2.89 -4.26
C ARG A 162 -18.65 2.45 -3.58
N SER A 163 -18.90 1.15 -3.51
CA SER A 163 -20.09 0.58 -2.85
C SER A 163 -20.04 0.67 -1.32
N VAL A 164 -18.89 1.04 -0.74
CA VAL A 164 -18.72 1.23 0.71
C VAL A 164 -18.25 2.67 0.97
N PRO A 165 -19.15 3.66 0.92
CA PRO A 165 -18.80 5.07 1.06
C PRO A 165 -18.10 5.40 2.38
N GLU A 166 -18.28 4.58 3.42
CA GLU A 166 -17.59 4.69 4.71
C GLU A 166 -16.06 4.55 4.60
N LEU A 167 -15.58 3.93 3.52
CA LEU A 167 -14.17 3.82 3.19
C LEU A 167 -13.60 5.09 2.56
N THR A 168 -14.43 6.00 2.08
CA THR A 168 -13.96 7.30 1.61
C THR A 168 -13.69 8.15 2.85
N PRO A 169 -12.43 8.41 3.24
CA PRO A 169 -12.19 9.35 4.31
C PRO A 169 -12.79 10.70 3.90
N PRO A 170 -13.44 11.45 4.81
CA PRO A 170 -13.72 12.84 4.54
C PRO A 170 -12.40 13.52 4.17
N ARG A 171 -12.44 14.29 3.06
CA ARG A 171 -11.33 15.03 2.46
C ARG A 171 -10.42 15.57 3.58
N PRO A 172 -9.10 15.28 3.57
CA PRO A 172 -8.27 15.55 4.73
C PRO A 172 -8.12 17.06 4.93
N THR A 173 -8.86 17.59 5.90
CA THR A 173 -8.33 18.64 6.79
C THR A 173 -7.48 18.01 7.90
N ALA A 174 -7.33 16.68 7.91
CA ALA A 174 -6.68 15.91 8.96
C ALA A 174 -5.17 15.76 8.73
N ARG A 175 -4.42 16.20 9.74
CA ARG A 175 -3.01 15.90 10.06
C ARG A 175 -2.57 14.50 9.57
N ARG A 176 -1.34 14.39 9.04
CA ARG A 176 -0.72 13.09 8.70
C ARG A 176 -0.84 12.13 9.88
N ALA A 177 -1.27 10.90 9.62
CA ALA A 177 -1.25 9.83 10.61
C ALA A 177 0.15 9.73 11.22
N THR A 178 0.22 9.72 12.55
CA THR A 178 1.48 9.55 13.29
C THR A 178 1.84 8.06 13.37
N THR A 179 3.10 7.74 13.65
CA THR A 179 3.51 6.36 13.96
C THR A 179 2.67 5.78 15.10
N ALA A 180 2.27 6.60 16.08
CA ALA A 180 1.40 6.19 17.19
C ALA A 180 -0.04 5.86 16.74
N SER A 181 -0.65 6.65 15.85
CA SER A 181 -1.94 6.35 15.22
C SER A 181 -1.89 5.00 14.47
N LEU A 182 -0.82 4.76 13.72
CA LEU A 182 -0.64 3.56 12.90
C LEU A 182 -0.44 2.31 13.76
N ASN A 183 0.32 2.48 14.83
CA ASN A 183 0.49 1.51 15.89
C ASN A 183 -0.86 1.12 16.54
N TRP A 184 -1.66 2.10 16.95
CA TRP A 184 -3.01 1.83 17.47
C TRP A 184 -3.85 1.05 16.47
N ALA A 185 -3.85 1.43 15.19
CA ALA A 185 -4.59 0.73 14.15
C ALA A 185 -4.20 -0.75 14.08
N SER A 186 -2.91 -1.09 14.16
CA SER A 186 -2.45 -2.49 14.20
C SER A 186 -3.00 -3.25 15.42
N THR A 187 -2.88 -2.71 16.64
CA THR A 187 -3.42 -3.36 17.86
C THR A 187 -4.93 -3.57 17.76
N ILE A 188 -5.65 -2.59 17.24
CA ILE A 188 -7.09 -2.64 17.05
C ILE A 188 -7.47 -3.71 16.02
N THR A 189 -6.78 -3.78 14.88
CA THR A 189 -7.01 -4.81 13.86
C THR A 189 -6.76 -6.21 14.41
N THR A 190 -5.70 -6.40 15.20
CA THR A 190 -5.44 -7.67 15.90
C THR A 190 -6.55 -7.98 16.88
N ARG A 191 -6.97 -7.04 17.72
CA ARG A 191 -8.08 -7.24 18.65
C ARG A 191 -9.41 -7.59 17.95
N TRP A 192 -9.69 -6.98 16.78
CA TRP A 192 -10.85 -7.34 15.97
C TRP A 192 -10.82 -8.81 15.52
N TYR A 193 -9.63 -9.41 15.41
CA TYR A 193 -9.47 -10.85 15.14
C TYR A 193 -9.97 -11.71 16.28
N ASP A 194 -9.56 -11.38 17.50
CA ASP A 194 -9.65 -12.29 18.63
C ASP A 194 -11.01 -12.23 19.33
N HIS A 195 -11.74 -11.10 19.23
CA HIS A 195 -12.77 -10.81 20.24
C HIS A 195 -14.12 -10.27 19.76
N GLN A 196 -14.37 -10.06 18.46
CA GLN A 196 -15.52 -9.22 18.07
C GLN A 196 -16.41 -9.84 16.98
N GLN A 197 -17.31 -10.71 17.43
CA GLN A 197 -18.46 -11.20 16.65
C GLN A 197 -19.57 -10.12 16.51
N HIS A 198 -19.68 -9.14 17.41
CA HIS A 198 -20.87 -8.25 17.45
C HIS A 198 -20.95 -7.17 16.37
N LEU A 199 -19.97 -7.08 15.48
CA LEU A 199 -20.03 -6.23 14.29
C LEU A 199 -20.65 -6.94 13.09
N HIS A 200 -21.14 -8.17 13.29
CA HIS A 200 -21.51 -9.11 12.23
C HIS A 200 -22.39 -8.50 11.15
N GLN A 201 -23.52 -7.86 11.50
CA GLN A 201 -24.45 -7.33 10.50
C GLN A 201 -23.82 -6.24 9.63
N ARG A 202 -23.14 -5.24 10.23
CA ARG A 202 -22.46 -4.19 9.46
C ARG A 202 -21.35 -4.77 8.59
N TRP A 203 -20.63 -5.75 9.12
CA TRP A 203 -19.56 -6.42 8.38
C TRP A 203 -20.10 -7.20 7.19
N LEU A 204 -21.16 -7.99 7.40
CA LEU A 204 -21.84 -8.73 6.35
C LEU A 204 -22.39 -7.79 5.27
N THR A 205 -23.04 -6.69 5.65
CA THR A 205 -23.55 -5.71 4.68
C THR A 205 -22.43 -5.11 3.85
N ARG A 206 -21.29 -4.74 4.45
CA ARG A 206 -20.14 -4.20 3.69
C ARG A 206 -19.47 -5.27 2.84
N LEU A 207 -19.34 -6.49 3.35
CA LEU A 207 -18.79 -7.62 2.59
C LEU A 207 -19.65 -7.93 1.36
N ASP A 208 -20.97 -7.95 1.52
CA ASP A 208 -21.92 -8.15 0.42
C ASP A 208 -21.77 -7.05 -0.64
N ARG A 209 -21.79 -5.78 -0.24
CA ARG A 209 -21.55 -4.64 -1.14
C ARG A 209 -20.20 -4.71 -1.86
N LEU A 210 -19.13 -5.14 -1.18
CA LEU A 210 -17.81 -5.30 -1.80
C LEU A 210 -17.79 -6.47 -2.78
N THR A 211 -18.40 -7.60 -2.41
CA THR A 211 -18.46 -8.79 -3.25
C THR A 211 -19.26 -8.51 -4.52
N ASN A 212 -20.41 -7.85 -4.38
CA ASN A 212 -21.27 -7.45 -5.51
C ASN A 212 -20.57 -6.45 -6.44
N ALA A 213 -19.78 -5.51 -5.90
CA ALA A 213 -19.02 -4.56 -6.71
C ALA A 213 -17.75 -5.15 -7.34
N ASN A 214 -17.29 -6.31 -6.87
CA ASN A 214 -16.04 -6.94 -7.31
C ASN A 214 -16.28 -8.41 -7.69
N PRO A 215 -16.88 -8.69 -8.87
CA PRO A 215 -17.19 -10.05 -9.30
C PRO A 215 -15.98 -10.98 -9.41
N HIS A 216 -14.76 -10.43 -9.51
CA HIS A 216 -13.53 -11.19 -9.54
C HIS A 216 -13.15 -11.79 -8.17
N LEU A 217 -13.87 -11.44 -7.09
CA LEU A 217 -13.78 -12.09 -5.78
C LEU A 217 -14.59 -13.38 -5.71
N SER A 218 -14.64 -14.15 -6.80
CA SER A 218 -15.25 -15.48 -6.81
C SER A 218 -14.71 -16.33 -5.66
N PRO A 219 -15.51 -17.28 -5.13
CA PRO A 219 -15.09 -18.22 -4.09
C PRO A 219 -14.03 -19.19 -4.63
N GLY A 220 -12.82 -18.68 -4.85
CA GLY A 220 -11.60 -19.44 -5.11
C GLY A 220 -10.85 -19.73 -3.81
N PRO A 221 -9.52 -19.89 -3.85
CA PRO A 221 -8.74 -20.37 -2.69
C PRO A 221 -8.69 -19.41 -1.50
N ALA A 222 -9.11 -18.15 -1.66
CA ALA A 222 -9.16 -17.18 -0.58
C ALA A 222 -10.56 -16.59 -0.44
N SER A 223 -11.15 -16.79 0.74
CA SER A 223 -12.49 -16.29 1.07
C SER A 223 -12.61 -14.77 0.85
N PRO A 224 -13.67 -14.27 0.20
CA PRO A 224 -13.94 -12.84 0.07
C PRO A 224 -13.93 -12.10 1.41
N ALA A 225 -14.38 -12.78 2.47
CA ALA A 225 -14.33 -12.26 3.83
C ALA A 225 -12.89 -12.00 4.29
N LEU A 226 -11.95 -12.90 4.02
CA LEU A 226 -10.54 -12.73 4.35
C LEU A 226 -9.90 -11.62 3.51
N THR A 227 -10.19 -11.59 2.21
CA THR A 227 -9.66 -10.58 1.28
C THR A 227 -10.13 -9.16 1.61
N CYS A 228 -11.41 -9.00 1.96
CA CYS A 228 -12.02 -7.71 2.25
C CYS A 228 -11.94 -7.31 3.73
N ARG A 229 -11.48 -8.21 4.61
CA ARG A 229 -11.53 -8.06 6.07
C ARG A 229 -11.01 -6.71 6.57
N ASN A 230 -9.83 -6.36 6.07
CA ASN A 230 -9.12 -5.15 6.42
C ASN A 230 -9.89 -3.89 5.99
N LEU A 231 -10.62 -3.95 4.88
CA LEU A 231 -11.49 -2.86 4.41
C LEU A 231 -12.79 -2.81 5.21
N ILE A 232 -13.42 -3.95 5.47
CA ILE A 232 -14.68 -4.02 6.23
C ILE A 232 -14.55 -3.39 7.62
N THR A 233 -13.38 -3.52 8.24
CA THR A 233 -13.05 -2.98 9.57
C THR A 233 -12.31 -1.65 9.55
N TYR A 234 -11.95 -1.13 8.37
CA TYR A 234 -11.09 0.04 8.21
C TYR A 234 -11.66 1.30 8.87
N PRO A 235 -12.94 1.70 8.65
CA PRO A 235 -13.46 2.95 9.20
C PRO A 235 -13.47 2.97 10.73
N GLU A 236 -13.89 1.87 11.36
CA GLU A 236 -13.91 1.71 12.81
C GLU A 236 -12.48 1.72 13.37
N THR A 237 -11.56 1.01 12.69
CA THR A 237 -10.14 0.92 13.09
C THR A 237 -9.49 2.30 13.06
N LEU A 238 -9.64 3.05 11.97
CA LEU A 238 -9.03 4.36 11.82
C LEU A 238 -9.60 5.39 12.81
N THR A 239 -10.91 5.37 13.03
CA THR A 239 -11.57 6.29 13.96
C THR A 239 -11.14 6.01 15.40
N LEU A 240 -11.10 4.74 15.81
CA LEU A 240 -10.63 4.34 17.13
C LEU A 240 -9.14 4.69 17.30
N ALA A 241 -8.30 4.37 16.32
CA ALA A 241 -6.88 4.69 16.35
C ALA A 241 -6.60 6.20 16.48
N THR A 242 -7.30 7.02 15.67
CA THR A 242 -7.18 8.48 15.69
C THR A 242 -7.61 9.06 17.03
N ALA A 243 -8.68 8.53 17.63
CA ALA A 243 -9.15 8.99 18.91
C ALA A 243 -8.22 8.58 20.06
N LEU A 244 -7.64 7.37 20.01
CA LEU A 244 -6.65 6.90 20.97
C LEU A 244 -5.32 7.64 20.86
N ASP A 245 -4.92 8.06 19.66
CA ASP A 245 -3.73 8.89 19.46
C ASP A 245 -3.86 10.28 20.13
N ARG A 246 -5.10 10.78 20.28
CA ARG A 246 -5.40 12.05 20.96
C ARG A 246 -5.40 11.95 22.48
N LEU A 247 -5.31 10.74 23.06
CA LEU A 247 -5.18 10.61 24.50
C LEU A 247 -3.85 11.23 24.94
N SER A 248 -3.93 12.18 25.88
CA SER A 248 -2.75 12.81 26.47
C SER A 248 -1.84 11.74 27.10
N PRO A 249 -0.51 11.94 27.10
CA PRO A 249 0.46 11.01 27.70
C PRO A 249 0.43 10.99 29.23
N ARG A 250 -0.58 11.59 29.88
CA ARG A 250 -0.73 11.55 31.33
C ARG A 250 -1.44 10.26 31.73
N PRO A 251 -1.06 9.63 32.87
CA PRO A 251 -1.72 8.42 33.33
C PRO A 251 -3.20 8.69 33.58
N LEU A 252 -4.05 8.00 32.83
CA LEU A 252 -5.50 8.02 33.03
C LEU A 252 -5.87 6.95 34.06
N THR A 253 -6.81 7.26 34.94
CA THR A 253 -7.36 6.24 35.85
C THR A 253 -8.18 5.22 35.08
N ARG A 254 -8.34 4.00 35.65
CA ARG A 254 -9.20 2.94 35.10
C ARG A 254 -10.60 3.46 34.73
N ALA A 255 -11.16 4.34 35.56
CA ALA A 255 -12.47 4.94 35.35
C ALA A 255 -12.48 5.89 34.14
N GLN A 256 -11.45 6.73 33.98
CA GLN A 256 -11.32 7.66 32.86
C GLN A 256 -11.14 6.93 31.52
N GLN A 257 -10.28 5.91 31.49
CA GLN A 257 -10.10 5.06 30.30
C GLN A 257 -11.41 4.35 29.92
N THR A 258 -12.10 3.77 30.91
CA THR A 258 -13.38 3.09 30.69
C THR A 258 -14.46 4.04 30.16
N ALA A 259 -14.55 5.26 30.72
CA ALA A 259 -15.50 6.27 30.28
C ALA A 259 -15.20 6.73 28.84
N PHE A 260 -13.92 6.96 28.50
CA PHE A 260 -13.49 7.31 27.16
C PHE A 260 -13.86 6.23 26.14
N LEU A 261 -13.53 4.96 26.43
CA LEU A 261 -13.84 3.84 25.53
C LEU A 261 -15.35 3.62 25.40
N ARG A 262 -16.14 3.84 26.46
CA ARG A 262 -17.61 3.79 26.40
C ARG A 262 -18.17 4.90 25.51
N HIS A 263 -17.67 6.13 25.65
CA HIS A 263 -18.07 7.25 24.80
C HIS A 263 -17.74 6.96 23.33
N LEU A 264 -16.54 6.45 23.06
CA LEU A 264 -16.09 6.11 21.71
C LEU A 264 -16.89 4.94 21.12
N ALA A 265 -17.21 3.91 21.92
CA ALA A 265 -18.12 2.84 21.52
C ALA A 265 -19.49 3.41 21.14
N GLY A 266 -20.05 4.31 21.93
CA GLY A 266 -21.30 5.01 21.61
C GLY A 266 -21.22 5.76 20.28
N ARG A 267 -20.15 6.53 20.06
CA ARG A 267 -19.91 7.26 18.80
C ARG A 267 -19.82 6.36 17.57
N LEU A 268 -19.14 5.22 17.71
CA LEU A 268 -18.99 4.23 16.64
C LEU A 268 -20.17 3.25 16.56
N ARG A 269 -21.20 3.43 17.40
CA ARG A 269 -22.32 2.50 17.57
C ARG A 269 -21.84 1.06 17.79
N LEU A 270 -20.74 0.88 18.52
CA LEU A 270 -20.18 -0.41 18.87
C LEU A 270 -20.85 -0.93 20.15
N PRO A 271 -21.23 -2.22 20.21
CA PRO A 271 -21.89 -2.78 21.40
C PRO A 271 -21.05 -2.65 22.67
N ARG A 272 -19.73 -2.88 22.60
CA ARG A 272 -18.80 -2.64 23.71
C ARG A 272 -17.34 -2.55 23.25
N LEU A 273 -16.64 -1.51 23.72
CA LEU A 273 -15.16 -1.41 23.71
C LEU A 273 -14.65 -1.49 25.16
N ALA A 274 -15.01 -2.53 25.91
CA ALA A 274 -14.43 -2.74 27.24
C ALA A 274 -13.32 -3.77 27.09
N PRO A 275 -12.05 -3.37 27.18
CA PRO A 275 -10.95 -4.29 27.19
C PRO A 275 -11.04 -5.10 28.49
N ALA A 276 -10.97 -6.43 28.39
CA ALA A 276 -10.69 -7.23 29.58
C ALA A 276 -9.25 -6.93 30.05
N ASP A 277 -8.89 -7.28 31.28
CA ASP A 277 -7.55 -7.00 31.80
C ASP A 277 -6.42 -7.70 30.99
N HIS A 278 -6.75 -8.77 30.25
CA HIS A 278 -5.88 -9.51 29.35
C HIS A 278 -5.96 -9.05 27.87
N ASP A 279 -6.77 -8.04 27.56
CA ASP A 279 -6.97 -7.56 26.19
C ASP A 279 -5.75 -6.72 25.74
N LEU A 280 -5.25 -6.97 24.52
CA LEU A 280 -4.13 -6.22 23.93
C LEU A 280 -4.33 -4.70 23.96
N LEU A 281 -5.58 -4.24 23.78
CA LEU A 281 -5.92 -2.82 23.87
C LEU A 281 -5.76 -2.29 25.30
N TRP A 282 -6.05 -3.11 26.32
CA TRP A 282 -5.88 -2.76 27.72
C TRP A 282 -4.40 -2.60 28.10
N HIS A 283 -3.59 -3.62 27.77
CA HIS A 283 -2.16 -3.59 28.05
C HIS A 283 -1.50 -2.36 27.44
N ARG A 284 -1.87 -2.02 26.21
CA ARG A 284 -1.32 -0.85 25.51
C ARG A 284 -1.79 0.49 26.08
N LEU A 285 -3.01 0.56 26.62
CA LEU A 285 -3.51 1.76 27.31
C LEU A 285 -2.75 2.02 28.63
N ASN A 286 -2.29 0.95 29.29
CA ASN A 286 -1.57 1.02 30.57
C ASN A 286 -0.05 1.09 30.45
N ALA A 287 0.52 0.70 29.30
CA ALA A 287 1.96 0.79 29.03
C ALA A 287 2.43 2.17 28.53
N ARG A 288 1.58 3.19 28.60
CA ARG A 288 1.89 4.59 28.26
C ARG A 288 2.30 5.36 29.52
#